data_AF-A0A1X1PCQ2-F1
#
_entry.id   AF-A0A1X1PCQ2-F1
#
_cell.length_a   1.000
_cell.length_b   1.000
_cell.length_c   1.000
_cell.angle_alpha   90.00
_cell.angle_beta   90.00
_cell.angle_gamma   90.00
#
_symmetry.space_group_name_H-M   'P 1'
#
loop_
_entity.id
_entity.type
_entity.pdbx_description
1 polymer ?
#
loop_
_entity_poly.entity_id
_entity_poly.type
_entity_poly.pdbx_seq_one_letter_code
_entity_poly.pdbx_strand_id
1 'polypeptide(L)'
;MTYATAFTFLGNAPDDIDALNVNERIIFGAATVVELEFCYLIDSRKRFQHEAKKFPLRTVLNKRHLTPDYLSGMVDKTATFFWHGVAAKFDSKGRMFRATVDSGSPYTGIVLKEGELAPGTTAVSKNASTDR
;
A
#
# COMPACT_ATOMS: atom_id res chain seq x y z
N MET A 1 12.91 -5.88 -17.89
CA MET A 1 12.65 -5.59 -16.46
C MET A 1 13.29 -6.68 -15.62
N THR A 2 14.05 -6.33 -14.58
CA THR A 2 14.51 -7.30 -13.56
C THR A 2 13.60 -7.25 -12.34
N TYR A 3 13.63 -8.28 -11.50
CA TYR A 3 12.89 -8.30 -10.25
C TYR A 3 13.21 -7.07 -9.38
N ALA A 4 14.48 -6.66 -9.30
CA ALA A 4 14.89 -5.47 -8.55
C ALA A 4 14.29 -4.17 -9.11
N THR A 5 14.17 -4.06 -10.43
CA THR A 5 13.58 -2.87 -11.08
C THR A 5 12.05 -2.87 -11.09
N ALA A 6 11.41 -3.98 -10.71
CA ALA A 6 9.95 -4.10 -10.66
C ALA A 6 9.33 -3.28 -9.53
N PHE A 7 10.12 -2.89 -8.51
CA PHE A 7 9.61 -2.22 -7.33
C PHE A 7 9.97 -0.73 -7.29
N THR A 8 9.09 0.07 -6.71
CA THR A 8 9.33 1.47 -6.35
C THR A 8 9.09 1.64 -4.86
N PHE A 9 10.12 2.03 -4.11
CA PHE A 9 9.97 2.35 -2.70
C PHE A 9 9.51 3.78 -2.49
N LEU A 10 8.39 3.95 -1.78
CA LEU A 10 7.78 5.25 -1.55
C LEU A 10 8.62 6.21 -0.70
N GLY A 11 9.44 5.69 0.21
CA GLY A 11 10.29 6.54 1.05
C GLY A 11 11.28 7.38 0.25
N ASN A 12 11.71 6.87 -0.91
CA ASN A 12 12.65 7.56 -1.80
C ASN A 12 11.97 8.17 -3.04
N ALA A 13 10.65 8.01 -3.16
CA ALA A 13 9.92 8.53 -4.31
C ALA A 13 9.80 10.06 -4.26
N PRO A 14 9.79 10.74 -5.43
CA PRO A 14 9.41 12.14 -5.53
C PRO A 14 8.06 12.41 -4.86
N ASP A 15 7.83 13.66 -4.48
CA ASP A 15 6.53 14.07 -3.92
C ASP A 15 5.42 14.12 -4.97
N ASP A 16 5.74 13.98 -6.26
CA ASP A 16 4.77 13.88 -7.35
C ASP A 16 4.22 12.45 -7.45
N ILE A 17 2.90 12.31 -7.34
CA ILE A 17 2.24 11.01 -7.40
C ILE A 17 2.22 10.42 -8.82
N ASP A 18 2.21 11.26 -9.84
CA ASP A 18 2.14 10.83 -11.25
C ASP A 18 3.47 10.21 -11.70
N ALA A 19 4.55 10.47 -10.96
CA ALA A 19 5.87 9.86 -11.17
C ALA A 19 5.93 8.37 -10.77
N LEU A 20 4.91 7.82 -10.10
CA LEU A 20 5.00 6.47 -9.53
C LEU A 20 4.91 5.32 -10.56
N ASN A 21 4.54 5.55 -11.83
CA ASN A 21 4.46 4.53 -12.89
C ASN A 21 3.87 3.18 -12.41
N VAL A 22 2.67 3.25 -11.83
CA VAL A 22 1.96 2.12 -11.20
C VAL A 22 1.61 0.98 -12.16
N ASN A 23 1.61 1.25 -13.47
CA ASN A 23 1.27 0.26 -14.49
C ASN A 23 2.45 -0.66 -14.83
N GLU A 24 3.67 -0.21 -14.60
CA GLU A 24 4.89 -0.98 -14.89
C GLU A 24 5.64 -1.40 -13.62
N ARG A 25 5.27 -0.82 -12.46
CA ARG A 25 6.00 -1.01 -11.20
C ARG A 25 5.04 -1.35 -10.05
N ILE A 26 5.56 -2.15 -9.12
CA ILE A 26 4.93 -2.43 -7.82
C ILE A 26 5.42 -1.37 -6.85
N ILE A 27 4.51 -0.54 -6.39
CA ILE A 27 4.79 0.53 -5.45
C ILE A 27 4.65 -0.02 -4.05
N PHE A 28 5.62 0.24 -3.18
CA PHE A 28 5.54 -0.24 -1.80
C PHE A 28 6.10 0.75 -0.79
N GLY A 29 5.58 0.69 0.42
CA GLY A 29 6.04 1.50 1.55
C GLY A 29 5.25 1.25 2.81
N ALA A 30 5.67 1.91 3.90
CA ALA A 30 4.99 1.83 5.17
C ALA A 30 3.56 2.41 5.08
N ALA A 31 2.61 1.75 5.72
CA ALA A 31 1.23 2.18 5.83
C ALA A 31 0.64 1.92 7.22
N THR A 32 -0.45 2.64 7.49
CA THR A 32 -1.35 2.40 8.62
C THR A 32 -2.65 1.80 8.10
N VAL A 33 -3.20 0.84 8.84
CA VAL A 33 -4.49 0.21 8.53
C VAL A 33 -5.50 0.68 9.57
N VAL A 34 -6.62 1.21 9.11
CA VAL A 34 -7.76 1.57 9.96
C VAL A 34 -8.97 0.76 9.51
N GLU A 35 -9.58 0.06 10.47
CA GLU A 35 -10.82 -0.65 10.23
C GLU A 35 -12.03 0.27 10.45
N LEU A 36 -12.94 0.28 9.47
CA LEU A 36 -14.27 0.87 9.58
C LEU A 36 -15.32 -0.22 9.43
N GLU A 37 -16.59 0.11 9.67
CA GLU A 37 -17.71 -0.83 9.62
C GLU A 37 -17.75 -1.62 8.30
N PHE A 38 -17.60 -0.95 7.15
CA PHE A 38 -17.77 -1.55 5.82
C PHE A 38 -16.47 -1.71 5.01
N CYS A 39 -15.34 -1.19 5.49
CA CYS A 39 -14.09 -1.19 4.74
C CYS A 39 -12.84 -1.12 5.64
N TYR A 40 -11.69 -1.43 5.04
CA TYR A 40 -10.38 -1.07 5.57
C TYR A 40 -9.85 0.14 4.81
N LEU A 41 -9.31 1.11 5.54
CA LEU A 41 -8.53 2.21 4.99
C LEU A 41 -7.06 1.89 5.16
N ILE A 42 -6.31 1.98 4.07
CA ILE A 42 -4.86 1.79 4.06
C ILE A 42 -4.24 3.12 3.67
N ASP A 43 -3.60 3.75 4.63
CA ASP A 43 -2.95 5.05 4.46
C ASP A 43 -1.45 4.88 4.35
N SER A 44 -0.89 5.24 3.20
CA SER A 44 0.54 5.38 3.05
C SER A 44 1.07 6.43 4.03
N ARG A 45 2.21 6.14 4.66
CA ARG A 45 2.94 7.14 5.47
C ARG A 45 3.52 8.26 4.60
N LYS A 46 3.90 7.94 3.35
CA LYS A 46 4.34 8.94 2.36
C LYS A 46 3.13 9.78 1.91
N ARG A 47 3.32 11.09 1.92
CA ARG A 47 2.38 12.09 1.41
C ARG A 47 2.91 12.69 0.12
N PHE A 48 2.00 13.09 -0.76
CA PHE A 48 2.30 13.62 -2.09
C PHE A 48 1.86 15.07 -2.21
N GLN A 49 2.58 15.83 -3.02
CA GLN A 49 2.30 17.23 -3.29
C GLN A 49 1.08 17.35 -4.20
N HIS A 50 0.16 18.24 -3.83
CA HIS A 50 -0.87 18.77 -4.73
C HIS A 50 -0.98 20.26 -4.45
N GLU A 51 -0.80 21.08 -5.49
CA GLU A 51 -0.69 22.53 -5.36
C GLU A 51 0.37 22.92 -4.30
N ALA A 52 0.00 23.61 -3.23
CA ALA A 52 0.89 24.08 -2.16
C ALA A 52 0.90 23.17 -0.92
N LYS A 53 0.24 22.00 -0.93
CA LYS A 53 0.06 21.16 0.26
C LYS A 53 0.39 19.69 0.00
N LYS A 54 0.65 18.94 1.09
CA LYS A 54 0.90 17.50 1.05
C LYS A 54 -0.28 16.68 1.54
N PHE A 55 -0.71 15.73 0.73
CA PHE A 55 -1.88 14.90 0.95
C PHE A 55 -1.54 13.42 1.07
N PRO A 56 -2.27 12.67 1.90
CA PRO A 56 -2.05 11.24 2.03
C PRO A 56 -2.46 10.50 0.75
N LEU A 57 -1.83 9.35 0.51
CA LEU A 57 -2.33 8.33 -0.41
C LEU A 57 -3.11 7.30 0.38
N ARG A 58 -4.39 7.14 0.03
CA ARG A 58 -5.31 6.22 0.67
C ARG A 58 -5.85 5.19 -0.32
N THR A 59 -5.84 3.94 0.10
CA THR A 59 -6.61 2.89 -0.53
C THR A 59 -7.81 2.50 0.34
N VAL A 60 -8.95 2.27 -0.30
CA VAL A 60 -10.15 1.74 0.34
C VAL A 60 -10.39 0.31 -0.15
N LEU A 61 -10.44 -0.66 0.78
CA LEU A 61 -10.82 -2.04 0.50
C LEU A 61 -12.17 -2.36 1.16
N ASN A 62 -13.18 -2.72 0.38
CA ASN A 62 -14.52 -3.04 0.89
C ASN A 62 -14.58 -4.47 1.46
N LYS A 63 -15.14 -4.63 2.67
CA LYS A 63 -15.24 -5.94 3.35
C LYS A 63 -16.08 -6.98 2.59
N ARG A 64 -17.05 -6.54 1.79
CA ARG A 64 -17.96 -7.42 1.02
C ARG A 64 -17.26 -8.34 0.01
N HIS A 65 -16.01 -8.05 -0.36
CA HIS A 65 -15.26 -8.79 -1.37
C HIS A 65 -13.95 -9.37 -0.84
N LEU A 66 -13.77 -9.43 0.50
CA LEU A 66 -12.56 -9.94 1.13
C LEU A 66 -12.79 -11.37 1.66
N THR A 67 -11.94 -12.30 1.25
CA THR A 67 -11.74 -13.63 1.89
C THR A 67 -10.84 -13.46 3.15
N PRO A 68 -10.85 -14.40 4.12
CA PRO A 68 -10.93 -14.05 5.53
C PRO A 68 -9.75 -13.25 6.11
N ASP A 69 -10.12 -12.15 6.77
CA ASP A 69 -9.61 -11.46 7.99
C ASP A 69 -8.11 -11.37 8.33
N TYR A 70 -7.19 -11.58 7.39
CA TYR A 70 -5.80 -11.21 7.67
C TYR A 70 -5.63 -9.68 7.91
N LEU A 71 -6.57 -8.86 7.42
CA LEU A 71 -6.54 -7.40 7.56
C LEU A 71 -6.97 -6.90 8.94
N SER A 72 -7.89 -7.60 9.62
CA SER A 72 -8.25 -7.23 11.00
C SER A 72 -7.04 -7.40 11.94
N GLY A 73 -6.23 -8.44 11.69
CA GLY A 73 -4.96 -8.66 12.38
C GLY A 73 -3.84 -7.64 12.07
N MET A 74 -4.06 -6.69 11.14
CA MET A 74 -3.13 -5.63 10.77
C MET A 74 -3.49 -4.27 11.38
N VAL A 75 -4.68 -4.14 11.98
CA VAL A 75 -5.10 -2.92 12.67
C VAL A 75 -4.13 -2.65 13.83
N ASP A 76 -3.75 -1.38 14.00
CA ASP A 76 -2.79 -0.89 14.99
C ASP A 76 -1.35 -1.47 14.89
N LYS A 77 -1.07 -2.29 13.89
CA LYS A 77 0.28 -2.79 13.61
C LYS A 77 1.01 -1.93 12.59
N THR A 78 2.34 -2.04 12.59
CA THR A 78 3.13 -1.57 11.47
C THR A 78 2.88 -2.48 10.26
N ALA A 79 2.63 -1.87 9.11
CA ALA A 79 2.36 -2.60 7.88
C ALA A 79 3.11 -1.99 6.70
N THR A 80 3.39 -2.82 5.70
CA THR A 80 3.84 -2.43 4.37
C THR A 80 2.71 -2.74 3.40
N PHE A 81 2.31 -1.74 2.62
CA PHE A 81 1.41 -1.97 1.50
C PHE A 81 2.21 -2.10 0.20
N PHE A 82 1.69 -2.94 -0.69
CA PHE A 82 2.14 -3.09 -2.06
C PHE A 82 0.96 -2.74 -2.97
N TRP A 83 1.21 -2.01 -4.04
CA TRP A 83 0.19 -1.44 -4.90
C TRP A 83 0.64 -1.45 -6.36
N HIS A 84 -0.25 -1.91 -7.25
CA HIS A 84 0.02 -2.00 -8.68
C HIS A 84 -1.26 -1.82 -9.52
N GLY A 85 -1.10 -1.25 -10.71
CA GLY A 85 -2.08 -1.23 -11.79
C GLY A 85 -3.24 -0.23 -11.63
N VAL A 86 -3.35 0.45 -10.49
CA VAL A 86 -4.44 1.42 -10.23
C VAL A 86 -3.80 2.79 -10.09
N ALA A 87 -4.17 3.78 -10.89
CA ALA A 87 -3.73 5.15 -10.68
C ALA A 87 -4.52 5.81 -9.54
N ALA A 88 -3.82 6.47 -8.61
CA ALA A 88 -4.46 7.25 -7.56
C ALA A 88 -4.90 8.61 -8.13
N LYS A 89 -6.11 9.04 -7.79
CA LYS A 89 -6.63 10.36 -8.20
C LYS A 89 -6.94 11.19 -6.97
N PHE A 90 -6.75 12.50 -7.08
CA PHE A 90 -7.18 13.40 -6.01
C PHE A 90 -8.69 13.27 -5.82
N ASP A 91 -9.14 13.05 -4.58
CA ASP A 91 -10.54 12.79 -4.29
C ASP A 91 -11.40 14.04 -4.52
N SER A 92 -12.69 13.83 -4.81
CA SER A 92 -13.62 14.94 -5.09
C SER A 92 -13.80 15.93 -3.94
N LYS A 93 -13.39 15.55 -2.73
CA LYS A 93 -13.42 16.41 -1.53
C LYS A 93 -12.12 17.19 -1.34
N GLY A 94 -11.10 16.94 -2.14
CA GLY A 94 -9.82 17.64 -2.11
C GLY A 94 -8.98 17.40 -0.85
N ARG A 95 -9.01 16.18 -0.31
CA ARG A 95 -8.41 15.81 0.98
C ARG A 95 -7.35 14.72 0.87
N MET A 96 -7.32 13.94 -0.21
CA MET A 96 -6.37 12.83 -0.37
C MET A 96 -6.26 12.37 -1.81
N PHE A 97 -5.15 11.71 -2.11
CA PHE A 97 -5.07 10.84 -3.28
C PHE A 97 -5.72 9.51 -2.95
N ARG A 98 -6.68 9.08 -3.77
CA ARG A 98 -7.43 7.84 -3.59
C ARG A 98 -7.14 6.86 -4.72
N ALA A 99 -6.69 5.67 -4.35
CA ALA A 99 -6.67 4.50 -5.23
C ALA A 99 -7.90 3.62 -4.91
N THR A 100 -8.74 3.38 -5.91
CA THR A 100 -9.90 2.49 -5.79
C THR A 100 -9.55 1.20 -6.52
N VAL A 101 -9.33 0.11 -5.77
CA VAL A 101 -9.01 -1.18 -6.36
C VAL A 101 -10.27 -1.80 -6.94
N ASP A 102 -10.19 -2.19 -8.21
CA ASP A 102 -11.18 -3.04 -8.85
C ASP A 102 -10.75 -4.51 -8.69
N SER A 103 -11.48 -5.27 -7.88
CA SER A 103 -11.21 -6.69 -7.67
C SER A 103 -11.43 -7.55 -8.93
N GLY A 104 -12.10 -7.01 -9.96
CA GLY A 104 -12.33 -7.70 -11.23
C GLY A 104 -11.15 -7.63 -12.20
N SER A 105 -10.17 -6.74 -11.98
CA SER A 105 -9.04 -6.59 -12.88
C SER A 105 -7.88 -7.52 -12.51
N PRO A 106 -7.38 -8.36 -13.45
CA PRO A 106 -6.32 -9.32 -13.17
C PRO A 106 -4.94 -8.68 -12.99
N TYR A 107 -4.78 -7.41 -13.37
CA TYR A 107 -3.52 -6.68 -13.33
C TYR A 107 -3.49 -5.58 -12.25
N THR A 108 -4.49 -5.55 -11.38
CA THR A 108 -4.54 -4.60 -10.26
C THR A 108 -4.49 -5.35 -8.95
N GLY A 109 -3.66 -4.90 -8.03
CA GLY A 109 -3.47 -5.63 -6.79
C GLY A 109 -3.02 -4.73 -5.66
N ILE A 110 -3.53 -5.06 -4.47
CA ILE A 110 -2.99 -4.57 -3.21
C ILE A 110 -2.73 -5.73 -2.28
N VAL A 111 -1.54 -5.72 -1.69
CA VAL A 111 -1.11 -6.69 -0.69
C VAL A 111 -0.66 -5.92 0.53
N LEU A 112 -1.06 -6.37 1.71
CA LEU A 112 -0.54 -5.87 2.98
C LEU A 112 0.27 -6.95 3.69
N LYS A 113 1.38 -6.52 4.28
CA LYS A 113 2.27 -7.36 5.05
C LYS A 113 2.61 -6.69 6.37
N GLU A 114 2.61 -7.45 7.45
CA GLU A 114 3.04 -6.96 8.76
C GLU A 114 4.53 -6.57 8.72
N GLY A 115 4.86 -5.48 9.41
CA GLY A 115 6.20 -4.89 9.48
C GLY A 115 6.45 -3.80 8.42
N GLU A 116 7.49 -3.01 8.64
CA GLU A 116 7.94 -1.95 7.73
C GLU A 116 9.12 -2.44 6.90
N LEU A 117 8.89 -2.70 5.61
CA LEU A 117 9.93 -3.11 4.68
C LEU A 117 10.59 -1.90 4.03
N ALA A 118 11.92 -1.96 3.94
CA ALA A 118 12.73 -1.03 3.19
C ALA A 118 13.50 -1.77 2.06
N PRO A 119 14.03 -1.05 1.07
CA PRO A 119 14.92 -1.66 0.07
C PRO A 119 16.08 -2.40 0.75
N GLY A 120 16.33 -3.63 0.32
CA GLY A 120 17.41 -4.47 0.88
C GLY A 120 17.10 -5.15 2.21
N THR A 121 15.90 -4.99 2.78
CA THR A 121 15.50 -5.74 3.98
C THR A 121 15.18 -7.20 3.61
N THR A 122 16.06 -8.14 3.96
CA THR A 122 15.69 -9.56 3.99
C THR A 122 14.73 -9.79 5.15
N ALA A 123 13.51 -10.24 4.88
CA ALA A 123 12.58 -10.66 5.92
C ALA A 123 13.22 -11.82 6.70
N VAL A 124 13.71 -11.57 7.91
CA VAL A 124 14.14 -12.63 8.82
C VAL A 124 12.88 -13.40 9.19
N SER A 125 12.70 -14.57 8.57
CA SER A 125 11.65 -15.50 8.95
C SER A 125 12.02 -16.04 10.33
N LYS A 126 11.50 -15.44 11.40
CA LYS A 126 11.50 -16.07 12.72
C LYS A 126 10.53 -17.25 12.64
N ASN A 127 11.02 -18.40 12.20
CA ASN A 127 10.43 -19.71 12.47
C ASN A 127 11.48 -20.79 12.26
N ALA A 128 12.24 -21.04 13.33
CA ALA A 128 12.72 -22.37 13.70
C ALA A 128 13.10 -22.32 15.19
N SER A 129 12.11 -22.40 16.08
CA SER A 129 12.35 -22.90 17.43
C SER A 129 12.83 -24.35 17.28
N THR A 130 14.14 -24.55 17.37
CA THR A 130 14.75 -25.87 17.44
C THR A 130 14.80 -26.24 18.92
N ASP A 131 13.67 -26.70 19.45
CA ASP A 131 13.71 -27.48 20.68
C ASP A 131 14.03 -28.93 20.29
N ARG A 132 15.24 -29.36 20.65
CA ARG A 132 15.60 -30.76 20.86
C ARG A 132 16.43 -30.85 22.14
#